data_AF-A0A962Q5M0-F1
#
_entry.id   AF-A0A962Q5M0-F1
#
_cell.length_a   1.000
_cell.length_b   1.000
_cell.length_c   1.000
_cell.angle_alpha   90.00
_cell.angle_beta   90.00
_cell.angle_gamma   90.00
#
_symmetry.space_group_name_H-M   'P 1'
#
loop_
_entity.id
_entity.type
_entity.pdbx_description
1 polymer ?
#
loop_
_entity_poly.entity_id
_entity_poly.type
_entity_poly.pdbx_seq_one_letter_code
_entity_poly.pdbx_strand_id
1 'polypeptide(L)'
;MAPQITGVAFSVDAESFKVFARSLPNGINSPSGQPLQIDDVVDFDICWAYNFADPWGNNFELNCYDYEQIQGELIEVDGVEPVRYWPRELYQQYQK
;
A
#
# COMPACT_ATOMS: atom_id res chain seq x y z
N MET A 1 6.24 15.20 -9.01
CA MET A 1 5.08 14.30 -9.20
C MET A 1 5.57 13.09 -9.96
N ALA A 2 5.47 11.89 -9.39
CA ALA A 2 5.73 10.67 -10.15
C ALA A 2 4.64 10.53 -11.23
N PRO A 3 4.97 10.08 -12.45
CA PRO A 3 3.97 9.84 -13.47
C PRO A 3 3.01 8.74 -13.03
N GLN A 4 1.71 8.92 -13.30
CA GLN A 4 0.72 7.87 -13.07
C GLN A 4 1.08 6.66 -13.94
N ILE A 5 1.15 5.49 -13.32
CA ILE A 5 1.32 4.21 -14.02
C ILE A 5 -0.06 3.56 -14.12
N THR A 6 -0.45 3.14 -15.32
CA THR A 6 -1.73 2.44 -15.52
C THR A 6 -1.68 1.06 -14.86
N GLY A 7 -2.71 0.75 -14.07
CA GLY A 7 -2.88 -0.54 -13.41
C GLY A 7 -4.34 -0.78 -13.05
N VAL A 8 -4.63 -1.90 -12.40
CA VAL A 8 -5.96 -2.25 -11.91
C VAL A 8 -5.97 -2.24 -10.38
N ALA A 9 -6.91 -1.52 -9.79
CA ALA A 9 -7.08 -1.47 -8.34
C ALA A 9 -8.26 -2.35 -7.90
N PHE A 10 -8.05 -3.13 -6.84
CA PHE A 10 -9.07 -3.90 -6.14
C PHE A 10 -9.27 -3.33 -4.75
N SER A 11 -10.50 -2.96 -4.42
CA SER A 11 -10.86 -2.52 -3.07
C SER A 11 -11.37 -3.70 -2.24
N VAL A 12 -10.85 -3.84 -1.03
CA VAL A 12 -11.28 -4.86 -0.07
C VAL A 12 -11.59 -4.25 1.28
N ASP A 13 -12.34 -4.99 2.09
CA ASP A 13 -12.62 -4.65 3.48
C ASP A 13 -11.37 -4.76 4.37
N ALA A 14 -11.43 -4.14 5.55
CA ALA A 14 -10.33 -4.12 6.50
C ALA A 14 -9.81 -5.52 6.90
N GLU A 15 -10.69 -6.50 7.07
CA GLU A 15 -10.27 -7.84 7.50
C GLU A 15 -9.49 -8.56 6.41
N SER A 16 -10.01 -8.55 5.18
CA SER A 16 -9.33 -9.07 4.00
C SER A 16 -7.97 -8.40 3.79
N PHE A 17 -7.89 -7.08 3.99
CA PHE A 17 -6.65 -6.31 3.85
C PHE A 17 -5.60 -6.72 4.91
N LYS A 18 -5.99 -6.82 6.19
CA LYS A 18 -5.07 -7.25 7.27
C LYS A 18 -4.59 -8.68 7.08
N VAL A 19 -5.48 -9.60 6.68
CA VAL A 19 -5.11 -10.99 6.40
C VAL A 19 -4.10 -11.06 5.26
N PHE A 20 -4.31 -10.28 4.20
CA PHE A 20 -3.34 -10.15 3.12
C PHE A 20 -1.98 -9.63 3.63
N ALA A 21 -1.98 -8.48 4.32
CA ALA A 21 -0.77 -7.86 4.87
C ALA A 21 0.05 -8.83 5.73
N ARG A 22 -0.60 -9.52 6.67
CA ARG A 22 0.04 -10.49 7.59
C ARG A 22 0.52 -11.76 6.90
N SER A 23 0.03 -12.06 5.70
CA SER A 23 0.51 -13.19 4.91
C SER A 23 1.83 -12.90 4.19
N LEU A 24 2.23 -11.63 4.07
CA LEU A 24 3.43 -11.24 3.35
C LEU A 24 4.71 -11.59 4.14
N PRO A 25 5.76 -12.09 3.47
CA PRO A 25 5.82 -12.43 2.03
C PRO A 25 5.10 -13.75 1.69
N ASN A 26 4.26 -13.75 0.65
CA ASN A 26 3.45 -14.91 0.22
C ASN A 26 3.68 -15.36 -1.23
N GLY A 27 4.77 -14.92 -1.86
CA GLY A 27 5.11 -15.22 -3.26
C GLY A 27 4.60 -14.21 -4.30
N ILE A 28 3.92 -13.14 -3.86
CA ILE A 28 3.62 -11.97 -4.70
C ILE A 28 4.81 -11.01 -4.66
N ASN A 29 5.16 -10.45 -5.83
CA ASN A 29 6.25 -9.49 -5.96
C ASN A 29 5.70 -8.07 -6.13
N SER A 30 6.46 -7.11 -5.63
CA SER A 30 6.27 -5.69 -5.94
C SER A 30 6.54 -5.42 -7.43
N PRO A 31 6.18 -4.22 -7.95
CA PRO A 31 6.49 -3.85 -9.34
C PRO A 31 7.98 -3.82 -9.66
N SER A 32 8.87 -3.74 -8.66
CA SER A 32 10.32 -3.86 -8.85
C SER A 32 10.81 -5.31 -8.94
N GLY A 33 9.91 -6.29 -8.86
CA GLY A 33 10.20 -7.72 -8.90
C GLY A 33 10.76 -8.28 -7.59
N GLN A 34 10.77 -7.50 -6.50
CA GLN A 34 11.18 -7.98 -5.18
C GLN A 34 9.98 -8.58 -4.44
N PRO A 35 10.17 -9.55 -3.53
CA PRO A 35 9.07 -10.07 -2.72
C PRO A 35 8.40 -8.96 -1.93
N LEU A 36 7.08 -8.84 -2.07
CA LEU A 36 6.30 -7.83 -1.38
C LEU A 36 6.33 -8.11 0.13
N GLN A 37 6.62 -7.08 0.93
CA GLN A 37 6.70 -7.11 2.39
C GLN A 37 5.50 -6.40 3.02
N ILE A 38 5.25 -6.67 4.30
CA ILE A 38 4.22 -5.96 5.06
C ILE A 38 4.49 -4.45 5.17
N ASP A 39 5.76 -4.05 5.26
CA ASP A 39 6.17 -2.64 5.32
C ASP A 39 6.09 -1.93 3.96
N ASP A 40 5.80 -2.66 2.87
CA ASP A 40 5.56 -2.04 1.56
C ASP A 40 4.16 -1.41 1.46
N VAL A 41 3.37 -1.41 2.54
CA VAL A 41 2.08 -0.74 2.59
C VAL A 41 2.25 0.76 2.41
N VAL A 42 1.43 1.33 1.53
CA VAL A 42 1.46 2.75 1.18
C VAL A 42 0.36 3.50 1.90
N ASP A 43 0.75 4.57 2.59
CA ASP A 43 -0.13 5.58 3.18
C ASP A 43 -0.44 6.67 2.15
N PHE A 44 -1.70 6.73 1.70
CA PHE A 44 -2.22 7.79 0.83
C PHE A 44 -2.95 8.90 1.59
N ASP A 45 -2.87 8.92 2.93
CA ASP A 45 -3.63 9.78 3.86
C ASP A 45 -5.18 9.61 3.81
N ILE A 46 -5.71 8.94 2.79
CA ILE A 46 -7.16 8.65 2.61
C ILE A 46 -7.47 7.15 2.50
N CYS A 47 -6.45 6.33 2.23
CA CYS A 47 -6.54 4.89 2.15
C CYS A 47 -5.15 4.27 2.35
N TRP A 48 -5.16 2.96 2.56
CA TRP A 48 -3.96 2.12 2.59
C TRP A 48 -3.93 1.27 1.33
N ALA A 49 -2.74 1.02 0.78
CA ALA A 49 -2.62 0.18 -0.40
C ALA A 49 -1.32 -0.62 -0.47
N TYR A 50 -1.37 -1.77 -1.13
CA TYR A 50 -0.18 -2.48 -1.61
C TYR A 50 -0.15 -2.42 -3.13
N ASN A 51 1.02 -2.08 -3.67
CA ASN A 51 1.29 -2.15 -5.11
C ASN A 51 2.06 -3.44 -5.42
N PHE A 52 1.61 -4.19 -6.40
CA PHE A 52 2.25 -5.44 -6.82
C PHE A 52 2.12 -5.66 -8.32
N ALA A 53 2.89 -6.62 -8.82
CA ALA A 53 2.83 -7.03 -10.22
C ALA A 53 2.60 -8.53 -10.36
N ASP A 54 1.87 -8.91 -11.40
CA ASP A 54 1.81 -10.31 -11.80
C ASP A 54 3.11 -10.77 -12.49
N PRO A 55 3.27 -12.07 -12.80
CA PRO A 55 4.47 -12.58 -13.45
C PRO A 55 4.78 -11.99 -14.84
N TRP A 56 3.83 -11.28 -15.46
CA TRP A 56 3.99 -10.64 -16.77
C TRP A 56 4.24 -9.13 -16.64
N GLY A 57 4.32 -8.59 -15.42
CA GLY A 57 4.58 -7.19 -15.15
C GLY A 57 3.34 -6.29 -15.23
N ASN A 58 2.13 -6.85 -15.23
CA ASN A 58 0.92 -6.04 -15.12
C ASN A 58 0.80 -5.49 -13.69
N ASN A 59 0.56 -4.18 -13.56
CA ASN A 59 0.48 -3.51 -12.26
C ASN A 59 -0.90 -3.62 -11.64
N PHE A 60 -0.92 -3.96 -10.36
CA PHE A 60 -2.11 -4.07 -9.55
C PHE A 60 -1.95 -3.32 -8.23
N GLU A 61 -3.07 -2.85 -7.71
CA GLU A 61 -3.20 -2.26 -6.39
C GLU A 61 -4.27 -3.01 -5.59
N LEU A 62 -3.98 -3.36 -4.34
CA LEU A 62 -4.99 -3.77 -3.38
C LEU A 62 -5.13 -2.65 -2.37
N ASN A 63 -6.32 -2.05 -2.26
CA ASN A 63 -6.56 -0.91 -1.38
C ASN A 63 -7.70 -1.15 -0.37
N CYS A 64 -7.62 -0.42 0.73
CA CYS A 64 -8.64 -0.39 1.78
C CYS A 64 -8.85 1.05 2.25
N TYR A 65 -10.12 1.47 2.31
CA TYR A 65 -10.54 2.82 2.72
C TYR A 65 -10.94 2.92 4.19
N ASP A 66 -10.96 1.79 4.93
CA ASP A 66 -11.22 1.76 6.38
C ASP A 66 -9.98 2.24 7.15
N TYR A 67 -9.58 3.49 6.90
CA TYR A 67 -8.26 4.03 7.22
C TYR A 67 -7.92 3.93 8.71
N GLU A 68 -8.82 4.41 9.58
CA GLU A 68 -8.62 4.40 11.03
C GLU A 68 -8.50 2.98 11.60
N GLN A 69 -9.24 2.03 11.04
CA GLN A 69 -9.21 0.65 11.47
C GLN A 69 -7.87 -0.01 11.11
N ILE A 70 -7.40 0.17 9.87
CA ILE A 70 -6.09 -0.33 9.46
C ILE A 70 -4.96 0.35 10.23
N GLN A 71 -5.07 1.66 10.47
CA GLN A 71 -4.09 2.38 11.26
C GLN A 71 -3.94 1.76 12.66
N GLY A 72 -5.05 1.55 13.38
CA GLY A 72 -4.99 0.99 14.73
C GLY A 72 -4.62 -0.49 14.76
N GLU A 73 -5.19 -1.31 13.88
CA GLU A 73 -5.13 -2.77 14.00
C GLU A 73 -4.00 -3.43 13.20
N LEU A 74 -3.43 -2.74 12.22
CA LEU A 74 -2.29 -3.22 11.43
C LEU A 74 -1.06 -2.37 11.74
N ILE A 75 -1.13 -1.06 11.50
CA ILE A 75 0.05 -0.20 11.57
C ILE A 75 0.57 -0.09 12.99
N GLU A 76 -0.29 0.32 13.93
CA GLU A 76 0.10 0.54 15.32
C GLU A 76 0.31 -0.77 16.08
N VAL A 77 -0.58 -1.76 15.91
CA VAL A 77 -0.52 -3.03 16.64
C VAL A 77 0.60 -3.95 16.16
N ASP A 78 0.80 -4.07 14.84
CA ASP A 78 1.83 -4.97 14.29
C ASP A 78 3.18 -4.25 14.12
N GLY A 79 3.25 -2.93 14.40
CA GLY A 79 4.48 -2.14 14.33
C GLY A 79 5.00 -1.96 12.89
N VAL A 80 4.09 -1.90 11.92
CA VAL A 80 4.42 -1.76 10.49
C VAL A 80 4.87 -0.34 10.22
N GLU A 81 5.94 -0.18 9.43
CA GLU A 81 6.45 1.13 9.01
C GLU A 81 5.97 1.46 7.59
N PRO A 82 4.85 2.19 7.42
CA PRO A 82 4.28 2.41 6.10
C PRO A 82 5.11 3.38 5.24
N VAL A 83 5.06 3.17 3.93
CA VAL A 83 5.60 4.09 2.94
C VAL A 83 4.62 5.23 2.69
N ARG A 84 5.04 6.47 2.99
CA ARG A 84 4.23 7.65 2.65
C ARG A 84 4.27 7.93 1.15
N TYR A 85 3.11 7.91 0.49
CA TYR A 85 3.02 8.27 -0.93
C TYR A 85 3.40 9.73 -1.17
N TRP A 86 2.96 10.62 -0.27
CA TRP A 86 3.31 12.03 -0.29
C TRP A 86 4.20 12.38 0.91
N PRO A 87 5.53 12.40 0.74
CA PRO A 87 6.43 12.95 1.74
C PRO A 87 5.97 14.35 2.18
N ARG A 88 6.06 14.64 3.48
CA ARG A 88 5.55 15.90 4.06
C ARG A 88 6.15 17.13 3.40
N GLU A 89 7.41 17.05 2.99
CA GLU A 89 8.15 18.11 2.30
C GLU A 89 7.52 18.45 0.94
N LEU A 90 7.06 17.43 0.20
CA LEU A 90 6.38 17.61 -1.08
C LEU A 90 4.96 18.15 -0.90
N TYR A 91 4.29 17.80 0.19
CA TYR A 91 2.95 18.33 0.49
C TYR A 91 3.00 19.85 0.74
N GLN A 92 3.96 20.28 1.56
CA GLN A 92 4.16 21.68 1.91
C GLN A 92 4.55 22.57 0.72
N GLN A 93 5.26 22.01 -0.27
CA GLN A 93 5.61 22.72 -1.50
C GLN A 93 4.40 22.93 -2.41
N TYR A 94 3.43 22.02 -2.40
CA TYR A 94 2.23 22.10 -3.24
C TYR A 94 1.17 23.07 -2.70
N GLN A 95 1.15 23.34 -1.40
CA GLN A 95 0.20 24.29 -0.78
C GLN A 95 0.57 25.78 -0.97
N LYS A 96 1.71 26.10 -1.61
CA LYS A 96 2.13 27.47 -1.92
C LYS A 96 1.75 27.87 -3.34
#